data_AF-A0A2Z6SN49-F1
#
_entry.id   AF-A0A2Z6SN49-F1
#
_cell.length_a   1.000
_cell.length_b   1.000
_cell.length_c   1.000
_cell.angle_alpha   90.00
_cell.angle_beta   90.00
_cell.angle_gamma   90.00
#
_symmetry.space_group_name_H-M   'P 1'
#
loop_
_entity.id
_entity.type
_entity.pdbx_description
1 polymer ?
#
loop_
_entity_poly.entity_id
_entity_poly.type
_entity_poly.pdbx_seq_one_letter_code
_entity_poly.pdbx_strand_id
1 'polypeptide(L)'
;MGALLSPTITIRISQNVSSSTRHFISIREAIFLTKNHNLASTLPSPNPKSYLHTLSAKHANLNFINEKSYISVKSLGNFRRISTSSLRASPPNAEMPKFQPNISTVRYLPPPNSLDGSQISPEVGNTEETEVQRINEIKNAKLIFNQSWKNIEDAYGRNKLCLPREIIWLMGAPASGKGTHTKSLLKARGIDNPAISMSKLLTSPECQELINKGQMISDGKVLESLFRALLNCDPTVGCLVDGFPRTEIQVECLKLLYDKMHELRREFWDTPLREKFPRPTFRICVLYVDEEVSVERQLMRGKQIKEHNAMVRQTGQDELVEERVTDYDENLIRARYKIFKEHFGALMKLAKIFPFHLINAVGTIEEVMYLILKEFEYQSSLELDHDTYDKIAHIPLATKISIHARQDLISRLEHYQDTEPELFLKAIRFVDSQVIPMVQRHAISGHALVRTSSQELGDQHLVDMIMDVLSERGYHVMFDDRVQEIPARINPETWEIILEKRHNYMFSLRFPKHIIQPLEQKF
;
A
#
# COMPACT_ATOMS: atom_id res chain seq x y z
N MET A 1 5.01 -11.24 18.93
CA MET A 1 6.17 -10.84 19.76
C MET A 1 7.44 -11.07 18.95
N GLY A 2 8.43 -10.16 19.03
CA GLY A 2 9.67 -10.14 18.22
C GLY A 2 9.61 -9.02 17.16
N ALA A 3 10.10 -7.82 17.45
CA ALA A 3 11.49 -7.38 17.34
C ALA A 3 11.92 -7.12 15.88
N LEU A 4 11.68 -5.89 15.41
CA LEU A 4 12.41 -5.30 14.28
C LEU A 4 13.55 -4.44 14.82
N LEU A 5 14.75 -4.74 14.32
CA LEU A 5 15.97 -3.96 14.53
C LEU A 5 15.78 -2.53 14.02
N SER A 6 16.21 -1.57 14.84
CA SER A 6 16.38 -0.17 14.47
C SER A 6 17.79 0.05 13.91
N PRO A 7 18.04 1.06 13.06
CA PRO A 7 19.39 1.40 12.64
C PRO A 7 20.19 1.98 13.81
N THR A 8 21.44 1.56 13.90
CA THR A 8 22.43 1.89 14.93
C THR A 8 22.72 3.40 14.97
N ILE A 9 22.51 4.02 16.13
CA ILE A 9 23.13 5.31 16.50
C ILE A 9 24.23 5.00 17.52
N THR A 10 25.47 5.38 17.18
CA THR A 10 26.66 5.27 18.02
C THR A 10 26.53 6.15 19.27
N ILE A 11 26.61 5.56 20.48
CA ILE A 11 26.73 6.32 21.74
C ILE A 11 28.08 5.97 22.38
N ARG A 12 28.93 6.98 22.53
CA ARG A 12 30.13 6.96 23.36
C ARG A 12 29.73 6.72 24.81
N ILE A 13 30.23 5.63 25.38
CA ILE A 13 30.10 5.28 26.79
C ILE A 13 30.99 6.24 27.59
N SER A 14 30.39 7.18 28.34
CA SER A 14 31.06 7.76 29.50
C SER A 14 30.90 6.77 30.66
N GLN A 15 32.03 6.35 31.19
CA GLN A 15 32.20 5.28 32.17
C GLN A 15 31.36 5.46 33.46
N ASN A 16 30.97 4.30 34.01
CA ASN A 16 30.39 4.04 35.34
C ASN A 16 28.92 4.43 35.56
N VAL A 17 28.04 3.42 35.70
CA VAL A 17 27.05 3.22 36.79
C VAL A 17 26.18 1.98 36.47
N SER A 18 26.00 1.10 37.49
CA SER A 18 25.25 -0.16 37.46
C SER A 18 23.75 -0.01 37.14
N SER A 19 23.15 -1.04 36.53
CA SER A 19 21.73 -1.12 36.11
C SER A 19 20.71 -1.21 37.25
N SER A 20 21.13 -1.34 38.51
CA SER A 20 20.26 -1.59 39.67
C SER A 20 19.63 -0.35 40.33
N THR A 21 19.78 0.86 39.78
CA THR A 21 19.40 2.12 40.48
C THR A 21 18.30 2.95 39.82
N ARG A 22 17.61 2.45 38.78
CA ARG A 22 16.52 3.20 38.10
C ARG A 22 15.16 2.97 38.76
N HIS A 23 14.46 4.06 39.09
CA HIS A 23 13.10 4.05 39.61
C HIS A 23 12.15 4.80 38.66
N PHE A 24 10.95 4.26 38.45
CA PHE A 24 9.89 4.91 37.67
C PHE A 24 8.92 5.60 38.61
N ILE A 25 8.67 6.89 38.39
CA ILE A 25 7.71 7.68 39.18
C ILE A 25 6.70 8.36 38.25
N SER A 26 5.51 8.63 38.77
CA SER A 26 4.46 9.35 38.02
C SER A 26 4.88 10.80 37.76
N ILE A 27 4.41 11.42 36.67
CA ILE A 27 4.66 12.86 36.43
C ILE A 27 4.13 13.73 37.59
N ARG A 28 3.03 13.30 38.24
CA ARG A 28 2.43 14.02 39.37
C ARG A 28 3.36 14.04 40.60
N GLU A 29 4.00 12.92 40.91
CA GLU A 29 5.05 12.84 41.94
C GLU A 29 6.31 13.62 41.55
N ALA A 30 6.74 13.53 40.29
CA ALA A 30 7.90 14.26 39.81
C ALA A 30 7.72 15.79 39.96
N ILE A 31 6.53 16.32 39.63
CA ILE A 31 6.19 17.73 39.80
C ILE A 31 6.16 18.12 41.29
N PHE A 32 5.57 17.28 42.15
CA PHE A 32 5.55 17.49 43.61
C PHE A 32 6.98 17.59 44.19
N LEU A 33 7.87 16.68 43.78
CA LEU A 33 9.27 16.67 44.21
C LEU A 33 10.05 17.88 43.69
N THR A 34 9.83 18.33 42.45
CA THR A 34 10.49 19.54 41.91
C THR A 34 10.03 20.83 42.57
N LYS A 35 8.74 20.94 42.98
CA LYS A 35 8.22 22.13 43.68
C LYS A 35 8.75 22.24 45.11
N ASN A 36 8.94 21.12 45.81
CA ASN A 36 9.45 21.13 47.19
C ASN A 36 10.96 21.34 47.30
N HIS A 37 11.73 21.16 46.21
CA HIS A 37 13.19 21.26 46.23
C HIS A 37 13.78 22.46 45.44
N ASN A 38 12.96 23.43 45.01
CA ASN A 38 13.41 24.65 44.30
C ASN A 38 14.38 24.37 43.11
N LEU A 39 14.14 23.29 42.37
CA LEU A 39 14.95 22.93 41.21
C LEU A 39 14.40 23.65 39.96
N ALA A 40 15.12 24.69 39.52
CA ALA A 40 14.79 25.46 38.33
C ALA A 40 15.04 24.66 37.04
N SER A 41 14.03 23.92 36.60
CA SER A 41 13.85 23.54 35.19
C SER A 41 12.36 23.28 34.95
N THR A 42 11.78 24.03 34.02
CA THR A 42 10.34 24.13 33.72
C THR A 42 9.70 22.79 33.36
N LEU A 43 8.90 22.24 34.28
CA LEU A 43 7.85 21.26 33.97
C LEU A 43 6.52 22.04 33.82
N PRO A 44 5.75 21.82 32.74
CA PRO A 44 4.48 22.52 32.56
C PRO A 44 3.51 22.17 33.69
N SER A 45 2.88 23.20 34.28
CA SER A 45 1.85 23.05 35.31
C SER A 45 0.59 22.43 34.71
N PRO A 46 0.02 21.36 35.28
CA PRO A 46 -1.23 20.80 34.76
C PRO A 46 -2.41 21.67 35.19
N ASN A 47 -3.17 22.18 34.21
CA ASN A 47 -4.50 22.73 34.45
C ASN A 47 -5.52 21.66 33.96
N PRO A 48 -6.53 21.25 34.75
CA PRO A 48 -7.30 20.04 34.43
C PRO A 48 -8.25 20.14 33.22
N LYS A 49 -8.33 21.29 32.53
CA LYS A 49 -9.31 21.52 31.45
C LYS A 49 -8.83 22.36 30.25
N SER A 50 -7.52 22.51 30.00
CA SER A 50 -7.08 23.28 28.83
C SER A 50 -5.76 22.80 28.22
N TYR A 51 -5.80 22.55 26.90
CA TYR A 51 -4.63 22.33 26.05
C TYR A 51 -4.00 23.70 25.71
N LEU A 52 -2.76 23.96 26.16
CA LEU A 52 -2.01 25.16 25.80
C LEU A 52 -0.70 24.78 25.10
N HIS A 53 -0.49 25.38 23.93
CA HIS A 53 0.69 25.29 23.07
C HIS A 53 1.73 26.36 23.43
N THR A 54 3.03 26.02 23.33
CA THR A 54 4.09 27.01 23.06
C THR A 54 5.18 26.42 22.16
N LEU A 55 5.57 27.21 21.15
CA LEU A 55 6.44 26.90 20.01
C LEU A 55 7.87 27.42 20.18
N SER A 56 8.78 26.85 19.37
CA SER A 56 10.07 27.37 18.83
C SER A 56 11.28 26.51 19.24
N ALA A 57 12.15 25.98 18.37
CA ALA A 57 12.43 26.23 16.97
C ALA A 57 12.89 24.96 16.23
N LYS A 58 12.65 24.92 14.90
CA LYS A 58 13.18 24.01 13.87
C LYS A 58 12.83 22.51 14.01
N HIS A 59 11.83 22.11 13.21
CA HIS A 59 11.37 20.75 12.90
C HIS A 59 10.53 20.00 13.97
N ALA A 60 9.25 19.84 13.63
CA ALA A 60 8.32 18.74 13.93
C ALA A 60 8.29 18.10 15.35
N ASN A 61 7.23 18.42 16.09
CA ASN A 61 6.20 17.46 16.61
C ASN A 61 5.48 18.06 17.82
N LEU A 62 4.15 18.20 17.71
CA LEU A 62 3.26 18.63 18.79
C LEU A 62 2.90 17.41 19.67
N ASN A 63 3.34 17.39 20.92
CA ASN A 63 3.03 16.30 21.87
C ASN A 63 2.08 16.77 22.98
N PHE A 64 0.94 16.09 23.11
CA PHE A 64 -0.02 16.25 24.20
C PHE A 64 0.46 15.54 25.47
N ILE A 65 0.39 16.18 26.64
CA ILE A 65 0.76 15.59 27.94
C ILE A 65 -0.51 15.09 28.65
N ASN A 66 -0.53 13.80 29.02
CA ASN A 66 -1.61 13.10 29.73
C ASN A 66 -1.13 12.74 31.17
N GLU A 67 -2.03 12.78 32.16
CA GLU A 67 -1.79 12.43 33.58
C GLU A 67 -1.19 11.03 33.84
N LYS A 68 -1.27 10.10 32.87
CA LYS A 68 -0.75 8.72 32.93
C LYS A 68 0.68 8.56 32.43
N SER A 69 1.42 9.64 32.24
CA SER A 69 2.80 9.59 31.79
C SER A 69 3.77 9.40 32.98
N TYR A 70 4.88 8.67 32.78
CA TYR A 70 5.86 8.34 33.81
C TYR A 70 7.27 8.79 33.41
N ILE A 71 8.13 9.11 34.40
CA ILE A 71 9.52 9.52 34.20
C ILE A 71 10.46 8.56 34.93
N SER A 72 11.56 8.17 34.28
CA SER A 72 12.64 7.38 34.89
C SER A 72 13.65 8.31 35.59
N VAL A 73 13.94 8.06 36.87
CA VAL A 73 14.92 8.82 37.66
C VAL A 73 16.03 7.89 38.16
N LYS A 74 17.28 8.40 38.22
CA LYS A 74 18.48 7.61 38.52
C LYS A 74 18.83 7.44 40.02
N SER A 75 18.21 8.19 40.94
CA SER A 75 18.35 8.00 42.40
C SER A 75 17.38 8.91 43.17
N LEU A 76 16.70 8.40 44.20
CA LEU A 76 15.80 9.17 45.06
C LEU A 76 16.52 9.98 46.16
N GLY A 77 17.83 9.77 46.36
CA GLY A 77 18.57 10.35 47.49
C GLY A 77 19.32 11.65 47.22
N ASN A 78 19.51 12.07 45.96
CA ASN A 78 20.26 13.30 45.63
C ASN A 78 19.77 13.88 44.29
N PHE A 79 18.65 14.62 44.33
CA PHE A 79 18.08 15.32 43.18
C PHE A 79 18.90 16.58 42.86
N ARG A 80 19.76 16.54 41.82
CA ARG A 80 20.47 17.74 41.33
C ARG A 80 20.40 18.00 39.81
N ARG A 81 19.84 17.11 38.99
CA ARG A 81 19.62 17.40 37.55
C ARG A 81 18.67 16.41 36.87
N ILE A 82 17.74 16.90 36.05
CA ILE A 82 16.98 16.10 35.07
C ILE A 82 17.68 16.26 33.71
N SER A 83 18.08 15.15 33.09
CA SER A 83 18.52 15.13 31.70
C SER A 83 17.34 14.67 30.85
N THR A 84 16.76 15.57 30.05
CA THR A 84 15.69 15.26 29.10
C THR A 84 16.28 14.64 27.83
N SER A 85 16.72 13.39 27.92
CA SER A 85 16.94 12.55 26.75
C SER A 85 15.85 11.49 26.68
N SER A 86 15.03 11.57 25.63
CA SER A 86 13.93 10.67 25.24
C SER A 86 12.64 10.68 26.09
N LEU A 87 11.62 11.39 25.58
CA LEU A 87 10.20 11.13 25.87
C LEU A 87 9.61 10.41 24.66
N ARG A 88 9.13 9.17 24.83
CA ARG A 88 8.27 8.47 23.86
C ARG A 88 6.84 8.49 24.39
N ALA A 89 5.89 8.95 23.59
CA ALA A 89 4.47 8.78 23.84
C ALA A 89 3.80 8.24 22.56
N SER A 90 3.05 7.15 22.69
CA SER A 90 2.06 6.70 21.71
C SER A 90 0.72 7.39 22.04
N PRO A 91 -0.07 7.88 21.07
CA PRO A 91 -1.37 8.48 21.35
C PRO A 91 -2.46 7.43 21.60
N PRO A 92 -3.39 7.65 22.55
CA PRO A 92 -4.68 6.95 22.61
C PRO A 92 -5.75 7.69 21.80
N ASN A 93 -6.49 6.92 21.00
CA ASN A 93 -7.82 7.18 20.41
C ASN A 93 -8.35 8.63 20.43
N ALA A 94 -8.15 9.34 19.32
CA ALA A 94 -9.24 10.09 18.73
C ALA A 94 -10.02 9.11 17.84
N GLU A 95 -11.34 9.08 17.94
CA GLU A 95 -12.19 8.28 17.06
C GLU A 95 -12.00 8.76 15.61
N MET A 96 -11.07 8.11 14.91
CA MET A 96 -11.36 7.73 13.54
C MET A 96 -12.68 6.93 13.58
N PRO A 97 -13.64 7.13 12.66
CA PRO A 97 -14.53 6.04 12.35
C PRO A 97 -13.62 4.86 12.02
N LYS A 98 -13.58 3.86 12.90
CA LYS A 98 -12.89 2.60 12.64
C LYS A 98 -13.65 1.90 11.53
N PHE A 99 -13.37 2.31 10.30
CA PHE A 99 -13.72 1.54 9.13
C PHE A 99 -12.47 0.74 8.78
N GLN A 100 -12.29 -0.38 9.48
CA GLN A 100 -11.74 -1.54 8.80
C GLN A 100 -12.88 -2.02 7.90
N PRO A 101 -12.83 -1.87 6.56
CA PRO A 101 -13.69 -2.71 5.76
C PRO A 101 -13.37 -4.14 6.18
N ASN A 102 -14.39 -4.90 6.58
CA ASN A 102 -14.24 -6.32 6.82
C ASN A 102 -13.64 -6.92 5.52
N ILE A 103 -12.34 -7.26 5.51
CA ILE A 103 -11.66 -7.98 4.42
C ILE A 103 -12.06 -9.47 4.46
N SER A 104 -13.33 -9.74 4.82
CA SER A 104 -13.94 -11.06 4.94
C SER A 104 -15.38 -11.06 4.41
N THR A 105 -15.70 -10.18 3.46
CA THR A 105 -17.00 -10.25 2.75
C THR A 105 -16.83 -10.17 1.24
N VAL A 106 -16.27 -11.22 0.65
CA VAL A 106 -16.86 -11.74 -0.59
C VAL A 106 -17.87 -12.78 -0.16
N ARG A 107 -19.09 -12.36 0.18
CA ARG A 107 -20.24 -13.25 0.17
C ARG A 107 -20.84 -13.15 -1.23
N TYR A 108 -20.71 -14.24 -1.98
CA TYR A 108 -21.61 -14.57 -3.08
C TYR A 108 -23.05 -14.39 -2.61
N LEU A 109 -23.88 -13.72 -3.42
CA LEU A 109 -25.33 -13.72 -3.28
C LEU A 109 -25.86 -15.12 -3.65
N PRO A 110 -26.63 -15.81 -2.79
CA PRO A 110 -27.67 -16.75 -3.21
C PRO A 110 -29.01 -16.00 -3.39
N PRO A 111 -30.03 -16.60 -4.04
CA PRO A 111 -31.29 -15.94 -4.37
C PRO A 111 -32.16 -15.70 -3.12
N PRO A 112 -33.21 -14.84 -3.19
CA PRO A 112 -33.79 -14.21 -2.02
C PRO A 112 -34.71 -15.18 -1.27
N ASN A 113 -34.61 -15.20 0.07
CA ASN A 113 -35.76 -15.40 0.95
C ASN A 113 -35.47 -15.06 2.42
N SER A 114 -36.54 -14.55 3.05
CA SER A 114 -36.82 -14.38 4.49
C SER A 114 -35.95 -13.42 5.33
N LEU A 115 -36.55 -12.24 5.58
CA LEU A 115 -36.67 -11.52 6.85
C LEU A 115 -36.03 -12.19 8.08
N ASP A 116 -35.17 -11.49 8.82
CA ASP A 116 -35.55 -10.98 10.15
C ASP A 116 -34.59 -9.92 10.69
N GLY A 117 -35.14 -8.96 11.45
CA GLY A 117 -34.50 -7.71 11.84
C GLY A 117 -33.64 -7.74 13.10
N SER A 118 -32.82 -6.71 13.25
CA SER A 118 -32.50 -6.08 14.55
C SER A 118 -31.98 -4.67 14.33
N GLN A 119 -32.42 -3.79 15.22
CA GLN A 119 -32.59 -2.35 15.05
C GLN A 119 -31.33 -1.54 15.35
N ILE A 120 -31.13 -0.46 14.58
CA ILE A 120 -30.46 0.76 15.05
C ILE A 120 -31.39 1.92 14.70
N SER A 121 -31.82 2.65 15.72
CA SER A 121 -32.78 3.76 15.64
C SER A 121 -32.25 4.93 14.81
N PRO A 122 -33.04 5.49 13.87
CA PRO A 122 -32.72 6.76 13.22
C PRO A 122 -33.34 7.93 14.00
N GLU A 123 -32.58 9.02 14.10
CA GLU A 123 -33.11 10.33 14.45
C GLU A 123 -34.17 10.74 13.42
N VAL A 124 -35.31 11.22 13.92
CA VAL A 124 -36.54 11.50 13.17
C VAL A 124 -36.38 12.79 12.38
N GLY A 125 -36.28 12.67 11.05
CA GLY A 125 -36.40 13.76 10.08
C GLY A 125 -36.70 13.22 8.68
N ASN A 126 -37.91 13.50 8.16
CA ASN A 126 -38.47 13.26 6.82
C ASN A 126 -37.86 12.12 5.96
N THR A 127 -38.13 10.88 6.34
CA THR A 127 -37.72 9.67 5.60
C THR A 127 -38.41 9.51 4.24
N GLU A 128 -39.67 9.95 4.11
CA GLU A 128 -40.47 9.76 2.89
C GLU A 128 -40.03 10.68 1.73
N GLU A 129 -39.73 11.96 2.01
CA GLU A 129 -39.25 12.91 0.98
C GLU A 129 -37.89 12.47 0.41
N THR A 130 -37.01 11.97 1.30
CA THR A 130 -35.67 11.50 0.93
C THR A 130 -35.73 10.23 0.07
N GLU A 131 -36.68 9.33 0.33
CA GLU A 131 -36.87 8.09 -0.44
C GLU A 131 -37.46 8.35 -1.83
N VAL A 132 -38.46 9.24 -1.94
CA VAL A 132 -39.05 9.64 -3.22
C VAL A 132 -38.01 10.35 -4.10
N GLN A 133 -37.22 11.25 -3.51
CA GLN A 133 -36.14 11.94 -4.22
C GLN A 133 -35.10 10.96 -4.77
N ARG A 134 -34.70 9.96 -3.96
CA ARG A 134 -33.77 8.91 -4.37
C ARG A 134 -34.30 8.02 -5.50
N ILE A 135 -35.59 7.65 -5.45
CA ILE A 135 -36.23 6.87 -6.53
C ILE A 135 -36.21 7.66 -7.84
N ASN A 136 -36.48 8.97 -7.77
CA ASN A 136 -36.43 9.85 -8.94
C ASN A 136 -35.01 9.99 -9.51
N GLU A 137 -33.99 10.13 -8.65
CA GLU A 137 -32.59 10.16 -9.07
C GLU A 137 -32.17 8.86 -9.78
N ILE A 138 -32.56 7.70 -9.27
CA ILE A 138 -32.27 6.40 -9.90
C ILE A 138 -32.96 6.28 -11.27
N LYS A 139 -34.23 6.69 -11.36
CA LYS A 139 -34.97 6.70 -12.63
C LYS A 139 -34.30 7.63 -13.66
N ASN A 140 -33.92 8.83 -13.22
CA ASN A 140 -33.22 9.80 -14.05
C ASN A 140 -31.85 9.27 -14.52
N ALA A 141 -31.07 8.66 -13.62
CA ALA A 141 -29.78 8.06 -13.96
C ALA A 141 -29.92 6.95 -15.00
N LYS A 142 -30.90 6.06 -14.86
CA LYS A 142 -31.18 5.01 -15.87
C LYS A 142 -31.52 5.59 -17.23
N LEU A 143 -32.37 6.62 -17.29
CA LEU A 143 -32.76 7.26 -18.54
C LEU A 143 -31.55 7.94 -19.21
N ILE A 144 -30.79 8.71 -18.46
CA ILE A 144 -29.58 9.41 -18.94
C ILE A 144 -28.54 8.39 -19.42
N PHE A 145 -28.29 7.34 -18.64
CA PHE A 145 -27.34 6.28 -18.99
C PHE A 145 -27.76 5.55 -20.26
N ASN A 146 -29.01 5.09 -20.34
CA ASN A 146 -29.50 4.32 -21.49
C ASN A 146 -29.46 5.14 -22.78
N GLN A 147 -29.82 6.43 -22.72
CA GLN A 147 -29.73 7.31 -23.87
C GLN A 147 -28.29 7.53 -24.31
N SER A 148 -27.40 7.84 -23.35
CA SER A 148 -25.97 8.06 -23.64
C SER A 148 -25.30 6.79 -24.19
N TRP A 149 -25.61 5.63 -23.61
CA TRP A 149 -25.11 4.34 -24.05
C TRP A 149 -25.60 4.00 -25.46
N LYS A 150 -26.90 4.19 -25.73
CA LYS A 150 -27.47 3.97 -27.06
C LYS A 150 -26.79 4.82 -28.13
N ASN A 151 -26.56 6.11 -27.85
CA ASN A 151 -25.86 7.00 -28.78
C ASN A 151 -24.43 6.51 -29.11
N ILE A 152 -23.74 5.91 -28.14
CA ILE A 152 -22.41 5.31 -28.33
C ILE A 152 -22.52 3.99 -29.10
N GLU A 153 -23.48 3.15 -28.77
CA GLU A 153 -23.74 1.88 -29.45
C GLU A 153 -24.10 2.07 -30.93
N ASP A 154 -24.97 3.05 -31.23
CA ASP A 154 -25.33 3.43 -32.60
C ASP A 154 -24.12 3.96 -33.39
N ALA A 155 -23.19 4.66 -32.73
CA ALA A 155 -22.02 5.26 -33.38
C ALA A 155 -20.87 4.27 -33.64
N TYR A 156 -20.59 3.35 -32.71
CA TYR A 156 -19.43 2.45 -32.81
C TYR A 156 -19.83 1.01 -33.17
N GLY A 157 -21.06 0.61 -32.89
CA GLY A 157 -21.53 -0.77 -32.99
C GLY A 157 -21.18 -1.59 -31.74
N ARG A 158 -22.12 -2.45 -31.33
CA ARG A 158 -22.06 -3.21 -30.07
C ARG A 158 -20.82 -4.09 -29.91
N ASN A 159 -20.37 -4.73 -30.99
CA ASN A 159 -19.20 -5.60 -31.03
C ASN A 159 -17.85 -4.86 -30.94
N LYS A 160 -17.84 -3.53 -31.03
CA LYS A 160 -16.65 -2.67 -30.89
C LYS A 160 -16.62 -1.89 -29.58
N LEU A 161 -17.57 -2.12 -28.68
CA LEU A 161 -17.61 -1.49 -27.35
C LEU A 161 -16.61 -2.14 -26.38
N CYS A 162 -15.34 -2.20 -26.79
CA CYS A 162 -14.25 -2.80 -26.03
C CYS A 162 -13.70 -1.78 -25.04
N LEU A 163 -13.98 -2.00 -23.75
CA LEU A 163 -13.59 -1.10 -22.67
C LEU A 163 -12.38 -1.68 -21.89
N PRO A 164 -11.58 -0.83 -21.23
CA PRO A 164 -10.44 -1.26 -20.41
C PRO A 164 -10.81 -2.32 -19.36
N ARG A 165 -9.93 -3.31 -19.19
CA ARG A 165 -10.07 -4.38 -18.19
C ARG A 165 -10.18 -3.83 -16.76
N GLU A 166 -9.36 -2.84 -16.44
CA GLU A 166 -9.34 -2.20 -15.13
C GLU A 166 -9.61 -0.69 -15.28
N ILE A 167 -10.48 -0.13 -14.44
CA ILE A 167 -10.72 1.32 -14.39
C ILE A 167 -10.54 1.81 -12.96
N ILE A 168 -9.55 2.67 -12.77
CA ILE A 168 -9.32 3.39 -11.50
C ILE A 168 -10.04 4.74 -11.57
N TRP A 169 -11.05 4.92 -10.74
CA TRP A 169 -11.79 6.16 -10.58
C TRP A 169 -11.08 7.00 -9.52
N LEU A 170 -10.24 7.94 -9.96
CA LEU A 170 -9.50 8.85 -9.11
C LEU A 170 -10.36 10.07 -8.76
N MET A 171 -10.51 10.26 -7.46
CA MET A 171 -11.35 11.26 -6.84
C MET A 171 -10.58 11.98 -5.74
N GLY A 172 -11.12 13.08 -5.25
CA GLY A 172 -10.53 13.76 -4.11
C GLY A 172 -10.87 15.23 -4.07
N ALA A 173 -10.64 15.81 -2.90
CA ALA A 173 -10.91 17.21 -2.64
C ALA A 173 -10.14 18.12 -3.63
N PRO A 174 -10.61 19.36 -3.85
CA PRO A 174 -9.79 20.39 -4.47
C PRO A 174 -8.40 20.45 -3.80
N ALA A 175 -7.34 20.56 -4.59
CA ALA A 175 -5.95 20.58 -4.11
C ALA A 175 -5.47 19.36 -3.27
N SER A 176 -6.12 18.21 -3.39
CA SER A 176 -5.62 16.94 -2.83
C SER A 176 -4.42 16.33 -3.57
N GLY A 177 -3.94 16.95 -4.64
CA GLY A 177 -2.76 16.47 -5.38
C GLY A 177 -3.04 15.46 -6.50
N LYS A 178 -4.30 15.27 -6.93
CA LYS A 178 -4.67 14.33 -8.01
C LYS A 178 -3.79 14.43 -9.25
N GLY A 179 -3.64 15.63 -9.79
CA GLY A 179 -2.80 15.87 -10.99
C GLY A 179 -1.34 15.50 -10.78
N THR A 180 -0.81 15.72 -9.57
CA THR A 180 0.57 15.37 -9.19
C THR A 180 0.77 13.87 -9.12
N HIS A 181 -0.16 13.13 -8.52
CA HIS A 181 -0.01 11.70 -8.27
C HIS A 181 -0.51 10.79 -9.40
N THR A 182 -1.27 11.32 -10.36
CA THR A 182 -1.84 10.54 -11.47
C THR A 182 -0.80 9.72 -12.23
N LYS A 183 0.33 10.36 -12.63
CA LYS A 183 1.40 9.66 -13.37
C LYS A 183 2.05 8.56 -12.54
N SER A 184 2.27 8.83 -11.26
CA SER A 184 2.87 7.86 -10.34
C SER A 184 1.95 6.67 -10.09
N LEU A 185 0.64 6.91 -9.98
CA LEU A 185 -0.36 5.86 -9.78
C LEU A 185 -0.46 4.94 -11.01
N LEU A 186 -0.46 5.51 -12.22
CA LEU A 186 -0.39 4.74 -13.46
C LEU A 186 0.88 3.87 -13.51
N LYS A 187 2.05 4.47 -13.25
CA LYS A 187 3.34 3.76 -13.26
C LYS A 187 3.40 2.65 -12.21
N ALA A 188 2.89 2.89 -11.00
CA ALA A 188 2.85 1.92 -9.92
C ALA A 188 2.02 0.68 -10.27
N ARG A 189 0.97 0.87 -11.05
CA ARG A 189 0.03 -0.18 -11.46
C ARG A 189 0.38 -0.83 -12.80
N GLY A 190 1.43 -0.36 -13.47
CA GLY A 190 1.77 -0.82 -14.83
C GLY A 190 0.67 -0.49 -15.84
N ILE A 191 0.00 0.65 -15.67
CA ILE A 191 -1.02 1.12 -16.60
C ILE A 191 -0.38 2.07 -17.62
N ASP A 192 -0.40 1.65 -18.89
CA ASP A 192 0.15 2.42 -20.00
C ASP A 192 -0.86 3.34 -20.70
N ASN A 193 -2.17 3.07 -20.54
CA ASN A 193 -3.20 3.96 -21.06
C ASN A 193 -3.09 5.37 -20.44
N PRO A 194 -3.29 6.44 -21.23
CA PRO A 194 -3.25 7.80 -20.70
C PRO A 194 -4.41 8.02 -19.72
N ALA A 195 -4.16 8.81 -18.66
CA ALA A 195 -5.21 9.21 -17.74
C ALA A 195 -6.28 10.04 -18.45
N ILE A 196 -7.54 9.65 -18.25
CA ILE A 196 -8.71 10.37 -18.73
C ILE A 196 -9.04 11.46 -17.71
N SER A 197 -8.75 12.72 -18.06
CA SER A 197 -9.11 13.86 -17.22
C SER A 197 -10.43 14.46 -17.70
N MET A 198 -11.49 14.36 -16.90
CA MET A 198 -12.81 14.88 -17.29
C MET A 198 -12.79 16.39 -17.59
N SER A 199 -11.96 17.15 -16.88
CA SER A 199 -11.78 18.58 -17.15
C SER A 199 -11.15 18.86 -18.52
N LYS A 200 -10.32 17.96 -19.05
CA LYS A 200 -9.71 18.11 -20.39
C LYS A 200 -10.63 17.65 -21.52
N LEU A 201 -11.63 16.82 -21.23
CA LEU A 201 -12.63 16.37 -22.22
C LEU A 201 -13.74 17.40 -22.44
N LEU A 202 -13.98 18.29 -21.46
CA LEU A 202 -15.10 19.23 -21.45
C LEU A 202 -14.63 20.65 -21.78
N THR A 203 -13.89 20.82 -22.88
CA THR A 203 -13.22 22.08 -23.28
C THR A 203 -13.99 22.92 -24.29
N SER A 204 -15.18 22.51 -24.72
CA SER A 204 -16.02 23.34 -25.59
C SER A 204 -16.34 24.69 -24.92
N PRO A 205 -16.45 25.81 -25.67
CA PRO A 205 -16.67 27.14 -25.09
C PRO A 205 -17.85 27.21 -24.09
N GLU A 206 -18.95 26.53 -24.40
CA GLU A 206 -20.13 26.40 -23.52
C GLU A 206 -19.81 25.67 -22.20
N CYS A 207 -19.07 24.56 -22.25
CA CYS A 207 -18.60 23.85 -21.06
C CYS A 207 -17.63 24.71 -20.25
N GLN A 208 -16.75 25.46 -20.91
CA GLN A 208 -15.77 26.31 -20.25
C GLN A 208 -16.45 27.47 -19.50
N GLU A 209 -17.51 28.07 -20.07
CA GLU A 209 -18.32 29.07 -19.38
C GLU A 209 -18.97 28.52 -18.11
N LEU A 210 -19.56 27.32 -18.18
CA LEU A 210 -20.17 26.67 -17.03
C LEU A 210 -19.11 26.36 -15.94
N ILE A 211 -17.96 25.82 -16.33
CA ILE A 211 -16.83 25.53 -15.41
C ILE A 211 -16.33 26.83 -14.75
N ASN A 212 -16.15 27.90 -15.51
CA ASN A 212 -15.67 29.19 -15.00
C ASN A 212 -16.67 29.83 -14.03
N LYS A 213 -17.97 29.62 -14.23
CA LYS A 213 -19.05 30.03 -13.31
C LYS A 213 -19.21 29.08 -12.11
N GLY A 214 -18.44 27.99 -12.03
CA GLY A 214 -18.58 26.96 -10.99
C GLY A 214 -19.85 26.12 -11.12
N GLN A 215 -20.51 26.14 -12.27
CA GLN A 215 -21.74 25.40 -12.56
C GLN A 215 -21.45 24.01 -13.13
N MET A 216 -22.39 23.08 -12.97
CA MET A 216 -22.23 21.69 -13.40
C MET A 216 -22.72 21.48 -14.83
N ILE A 217 -21.93 20.74 -15.61
CA ILE A 217 -22.30 20.27 -16.95
C ILE A 217 -23.29 19.10 -16.80
N SER A 218 -24.24 18.97 -17.72
CA SER A 218 -25.25 17.90 -17.69
C SER A 218 -24.63 16.50 -17.69
N ASP A 219 -25.16 15.60 -16.85
CA ASP A 219 -24.60 14.26 -16.65
C ASP A 219 -24.56 13.43 -17.94
N GLY A 220 -25.53 13.59 -18.84
CA GLY A 220 -25.55 12.89 -20.13
C GLY A 220 -24.36 13.26 -21.03
N LYS A 221 -24.05 14.55 -21.15
CA LYS A 221 -22.90 15.00 -21.93
C LYS A 221 -21.57 14.51 -21.34
N VAL A 222 -21.48 14.51 -20.00
CA VAL A 222 -20.32 14.00 -19.26
C VAL A 222 -20.11 12.50 -19.54
N LEU A 223 -21.18 11.69 -19.50
CA LEU A 223 -21.12 10.26 -19.77
C LEU A 223 -20.72 9.93 -21.20
N GLU A 224 -21.30 10.59 -22.20
CA GLU A 224 -20.93 10.34 -23.60
C GLU A 224 -19.44 10.64 -23.85
N SER A 225 -18.93 11.76 -23.32
CA SER A 225 -17.51 12.10 -23.41
C SER A 225 -16.63 11.07 -22.71
N LEU A 226 -17.05 10.58 -21.54
CA LEU A 226 -16.35 9.52 -20.80
C LEU A 226 -16.32 8.22 -21.60
N PHE A 227 -17.45 7.76 -22.14
CA PHE A 227 -17.52 6.52 -22.91
C PHE A 227 -16.63 6.58 -24.16
N ARG A 228 -16.64 7.69 -24.90
CA ARG A 228 -15.74 7.88 -26.05
C ARG A 228 -14.28 7.83 -25.63
N ALA A 229 -13.93 8.46 -24.51
CA ALA A 229 -12.55 8.42 -24.00
C ALA A 229 -12.12 7.01 -23.59
N LEU A 230 -13.00 6.25 -22.92
CA LEU A 230 -12.74 4.86 -22.55
C LEU A 230 -12.58 3.94 -23.77
N LEU A 231 -13.38 4.14 -24.83
CA LEU A 231 -13.28 3.37 -26.08
C LEU A 231 -12.02 3.68 -26.88
N ASN A 232 -11.36 4.82 -26.63
CA ASN A 232 -10.08 5.16 -27.25
C ASN A 232 -8.88 4.56 -26.51
N CYS A 233 -9.08 3.94 -25.35
CA CYS A 233 -8.02 3.24 -24.61
C CYS A 233 -7.79 1.83 -25.17
N ASP A 234 -6.60 1.28 -24.94
CA ASP A 234 -6.35 -0.14 -25.16
C ASP A 234 -7.17 -0.97 -24.14
N PRO A 235 -8.08 -1.86 -24.60
CA PRO A 235 -8.93 -2.65 -23.70
C PRO A 235 -8.15 -3.68 -22.88
N THR A 236 -6.94 -4.06 -23.30
CA THR A 236 -6.11 -5.08 -22.63
C THR A 236 -5.41 -4.55 -21.37
N VAL A 237 -5.26 -3.22 -21.26
CA VAL A 237 -4.60 -2.52 -20.16
C VAL A 237 -5.64 -1.79 -19.32
N GLY A 238 -5.31 -1.50 -18.05
CA GLY A 238 -6.14 -0.65 -17.21
C GLY A 238 -6.21 0.80 -17.69
N CYS A 239 -7.03 1.64 -17.10
CA CYS A 239 -7.01 3.09 -17.29
C CYS A 239 -7.33 3.82 -15.98
N LEU A 240 -7.00 5.10 -15.91
CA LEU A 240 -7.37 5.96 -14.78
C LEU A 240 -8.27 7.09 -15.27
N VAL A 241 -9.38 7.30 -14.58
CA VAL A 241 -10.32 8.40 -14.82
C VAL A 241 -10.25 9.38 -13.65
N ASP A 242 -9.83 10.62 -13.90
CA ASP A 242 -9.78 11.71 -12.93
C ASP A 242 -11.03 12.59 -13.01
N GLY A 243 -11.74 12.66 -11.89
CA GLY A 243 -12.82 13.63 -11.71
C GLY A 243 -14.22 13.12 -12.06
N PHE A 244 -14.43 11.80 -12.06
CA PHE A 244 -15.73 11.15 -12.16
C PHE A 244 -15.80 9.99 -11.14
N PRO A 245 -16.94 9.75 -10.47
CA PRO A 245 -18.20 10.52 -10.48
C PRO A 245 -18.15 11.80 -9.62
N ARG A 246 -19.14 12.69 -9.74
CA ARG A 246 -19.28 13.90 -8.92
C ARG A 246 -20.68 14.08 -8.34
N THR A 247 -21.69 13.41 -8.89
CA THR A 247 -23.10 13.47 -8.45
C THR A 247 -23.62 12.09 -8.09
N GLU A 248 -24.76 12.03 -7.39
CA GLU A 248 -25.49 10.78 -7.12
C GLU A 248 -25.88 10.06 -8.42
N ILE A 249 -26.33 10.82 -9.42
CA ILE A 249 -26.68 10.31 -10.74
C ILE A 249 -25.47 9.63 -11.39
N GLN A 250 -24.30 10.26 -11.37
CA GLN A 250 -23.07 9.67 -11.91
C GLN A 250 -22.62 8.41 -11.16
N VAL A 251 -22.84 8.37 -9.84
CA VAL A 251 -22.58 7.16 -9.02
C VAL A 251 -23.48 6.00 -9.47
N GLU A 252 -24.76 6.24 -9.73
CA GLU A 252 -25.67 5.21 -10.26
C GLU A 252 -25.28 4.82 -11.70
N CYS A 253 -24.94 5.77 -12.56
CA CYS A 253 -24.45 5.50 -13.92
C CYS A 253 -23.17 4.67 -13.94
N LEU A 254 -22.28 4.83 -12.97
CA LEU A 254 -21.08 4.01 -12.82
C LEU A 254 -21.42 2.55 -12.52
N LYS A 255 -22.45 2.27 -11.70
CA LYS A 255 -22.94 0.91 -11.46
C LYS A 255 -23.54 0.31 -12.73
N LEU A 256 -24.35 1.09 -13.45
CA LEU A 256 -24.93 0.65 -14.72
C LEU A 256 -23.86 0.33 -15.77
N LEU A 257 -22.77 1.10 -15.81
CA LEU A 257 -21.62 0.81 -16.67
C LEU A 257 -20.98 -0.54 -16.32
N TYR A 258 -20.78 -0.80 -15.02
CA TYR A 258 -20.23 -2.05 -14.54
C TYR A 258 -21.10 -3.25 -14.96
N ASP A 259 -22.42 -3.14 -14.79
CA ASP A 259 -23.38 -4.17 -15.20
C ASP A 259 -23.37 -4.38 -16.72
N LYS A 260 -23.28 -3.30 -17.51
CA LYS A 260 -23.20 -3.37 -18.97
C LYS A 260 -21.92 -4.03 -19.47
N MET A 261 -20.78 -3.78 -18.83
CA MET A 261 -19.53 -4.47 -19.18
C MET A 261 -19.64 -5.98 -18.91
N HIS A 262 -20.29 -6.37 -17.82
CA HIS A 262 -20.58 -7.79 -17.55
C HIS A 262 -21.58 -8.40 -18.54
N GLU A 263 -22.59 -7.65 -18.97
CA GLU A 263 -23.52 -8.07 -20.03
C GLU A 263 -22.80 -8.36 -21.34
N LEU A 264 -21.98 -7.43 -21.82
CA LEU A 264 -21.18 -7.61 -23.03
C LEU A 264 -20.23 -8.81 -22.92
N ARG A 265 -19.58 -8.99 -21.76
CA ARG A 265 -18.72 -10.15 -21.52
C ARG A 265 -19.47 -11.47 -21.61
N ARG A 266 -20.66 -11.57 -21.02
CA ARG A 266 -21.50 -12.78 -21.12
C ARG A 266 -21.94 -13.03 -22.55
N GLU A 267 -22.35 -11.98 -23.26
CA GLU A 267 -22.79 -12.03 -24.65
C GLU A 267 -21.70 -12.56 -25.59
N PHE A 268 -20.46 -12.09 -25.43
CA PHE A 268 -19.33 -12.47 -26.29
C PHE A 268 -18.46 -13.63 -25.75
N TRP A 269 -18.89 -14.30 -24.67
CA TRP A 269 -18.06 -15.30 -23.96
C TRP A 269 -17.62 -16.46 -24.84
N ASP A 270 -18.53 -17.04 -25.61
CA ASP A 270 -18.28 -18.21 -26.48
C ASP A 270 -17.93 -17.80 -27.92
N THR A 271 -17.47 -16.56 -28.11
CA THR A 271 -17.12 -16.02 -29.41
C THR A 271 -15.61 -15.74 -29.53
N PRO A 272 -15.06 -15.61 -30.75
CA PRO A 272 -13.67 -15.18 -30.93
C PRO A 272 -13.36 -13.78 -30.35
N LEU A 273 -14.39 -12.99 -29.99
CA LEU A 273 -14.23 -11.67 -29.40
C LEU A 273 -14.06 -11.70 -27.87
N ARG A 274 -14.12 -12.87 -27.23
CA ARG A 274 -14.04 -13.02 -25.76
C ARG A 274 -12.90 -12.22 -25.11
N GLU A 275 -11.72 -12.21 -25.73
CA GLU A 275 -10.54 -11.51 -25.20
C GLU A 275 -10.73 -9.98 -25.16
N LYS A 276 -11.56 -9.42 -26.05
CA LYS A 276 -11.87 -7.99 -26.10
C LYS A 276 -12.88 -7.54 -25.03
N PHE A 277 -13.52 -8.50 -24.34
CA PHE A 277 -14.50 -8.24 -23.28
C PHE A 277 -14.05 -8.89 -21.97
N PRO A 278 -12.96 -8.37 -21.35
CA PRO A 278 -12.43 -8.89 -20.11
C PRO A 278 -13.41 -8.69 -18.93
N ARG A 279 -13.16 -9.37 -17.80
CA ARG A 279 -13.93 -9.14 -16.57
C ARG A 279 -13.66 -7.71 -16.10
N PRO A 280 -14.68 -6.85 -15.95
CA PRO A 280 -14.47 -5.47 -15.54
C PRO A 280 -14.03 -5.41 -14.06
N THR A 281 -12.98 -4.62 -13.80
CA THR A 281 -12.49 -4.33 -12.45
C THR A 281 -12.53 -2.82 -12.22
N PHE A 282 -13.40 -2.36 -11.32
CA PHE A 282 -13.46 -0.95 -10.93
C PHE A 282 -12.80 -0.76 -9.58
N ARG A 283 -11.99 0.29 -9.45
CA ARG A 283 -11.36 0.70 -8.19
C ARG A 283 -11.66 2.14 -7.92
N ILE A 284 -12.10 2.46 -6.72
CA ILE A 284 -12.33 3.84 -6.30
C ILE A 284 -11.13 4.29 -5.49
N CYS A 285 -10.49 5.39 -5.88
CA CYS A 285 -9.36 5.96 -5.17
C CYS A 285 -9.68 7.41 -4.83
N VAL A 286 -9.76 7.72 -3.54
CA VAL A 286 -10.08 9.06 -3.04
C VAL A 286 -8.89 9.64 -2.30
N LEU A 287 -8.30 10.69 -2.86
CA LEU A 287 -7.28 11.50 -2.17
C LEU A 287 -7.98 12.53 -1.29
N TYR A 288 -7.88 12.34 0.03
CA TYR A 288 -8.51 13.19 1.03
C TYR A 288 -7.52 14.19 1.63
N VAL A 289 -7.95 15.44 1.76
CA VAL A 289 -7.28 16.50 2.54
C VAL A 289 -8.35 17.28 3.27
N ASP A 290 -8.01 17.82 4.44
CA ASP A 290 -8.92 18.68 5.19
C ASP A 290 -9.13 20.04 4.50
N GLU A 291 -10.23 20.71 4.86
CA GLU A 291 -10.64 21.98 4.26
C GLU A 291 -9.56 23.04 4.37
N GLU A 292 -8.99 23.23 5.56
CA GLU A 292 -7.96 24.25 5.79
C GLU A 292 -6.70 24.00 4.95
N VAL A 293 -6.28 22.73 4.83
CA VAL A 293 -5.14 22.34 3.99
C VAL A 293 -5.46 22.56 2.52
N SER A 294 -6.70 22.25 2.10
CA SER A 294 -7.18 22.52 0.74
C SER A 294 -7.18 24.02 0.41
N VAL A 295 -7.59 24.85 1.37
CA VAL A 295 -7.63 26.31 1.24
C VAL A 295 -6.21 26.87 1.10
N GLU A 296 -5.33 26.52 2.03
CA GLU A 296 -3.93 26.94 2.04
C GLU A 296 -3.23 26.60 0.73
N ARG A 297 -3.38 25.35 0.25
CA ARG A 297 -2.77 24.88 -0.99
C ARG A 297 -3.29 25.62 -2.24
N GLN A 298 -4.56 25.98 -2.28
CA GLN A 298 -5.15 26.68 -3.43
C GLN A 298 -4.71 28.14 -3.47
N LEU A 299 -4.71 28.83 -2.33
CA LEU A 299 -4.19 30.20 -2.22
C LEU A 299 -2.69 30.26 -2.56
N MET A 300 -1.91 29.31 -2.04
CA MET A 300 -0.49 29.20 -2.33
C MET A 300 -0.25 28.97 -3.83
N ARG A 301 -1.01 28.06 -4.46
CA ARG A 301 -0.95 27.83 -5.91
C ARG A 301 -1.28 29.08 -6.71
N GLY A 302 -2.36 29.80 -6.35
CA GLY A 302 -2.74 31.03 -7.02
C GLY A 302 -1.65 32.10 -6.97
N LYS A 303 -1.03 32.27 -5.79
CA LYS A 303 0.10 33.18 -5.59
C LYS A 303 1.32 32.81 -6.44
N GLN A 304 1.72 31.55 -6.42
CA GLN A 304 2.87 31.05 -7.19
C GLN A 304 2.68 31.20 -8.70
N ILE A 305 1.49 30.88 -9.23
CA ILE A 305 1.20 31.04 -10.66
C ILE A 305 1.23 32.52 -11.06
N LYS A 306 0.71 33.41 -10.20
CA LYS A 306 0.74 34.85 -10.46
C LYS A 306 2.16 35.40 -10.52
N GLU A 307 3.01 34.97 -9.59
CA GLU A 307 4.44 35.34 -9.54
C GLU A 307 5.20 34.78 -10.75
N HIS A 308 4.98 33.50 -11.08
CA HIS A 308 5.55 32.85 -12.27
C HIS A 308 5.16 33.59 -13.55
N ASN A 309 3.87 33.82 -13.79
CA ASN A 309 3.39 34.52 -14.97
C ASN A 309 3.88 35.97 -15.06
N ALA A 310 4.05 36.65 -13.92
CA ALA A 310 4.65 37.98 -13.89
C ALA A 310 6.12 37.93 -14.35
N MET A 311 6.89 36.92 -13.90
CA MET A 311 8.27 36.71 -14.32
C MET A 311 8.33 36.37 -15.82
N VAL A 312 7.52 35.43 -16.31
CA VAL A 312 7.45 35.06 -17.74
C VAL A 312 7.13 36.28 -18.62
N ARG A 313 6.18 37.14 -18.19
CA ARG A 313 5.86 38.38 -18.91
C ARG A 313 7.02 39.38 -18.95
N GLN A 314 7.90 39.37 -17.95
CA GLN A 314 9.07 40.26 -17.87
C GLN A 314 10.28 39.71 -18.63
N THR A 315 10.56 38.41 -18.51
CA THR A 315 11.76 37.78 -19.06
C THR A 315 11.54 37.24 -20.48
N GLY A 316 10.30 36.95 -20.86
CA GLY A 316 9.96 36.22 -22.10
C GLY A 316 10.45 34.77 -22.11
N GLN A 317 10.90 34.25 -20.96
CA GLN A 317 11.36 32.87 -20.79
C GLN A 317 10.26 32.06 -20.09
N ASP A 318 10.01 30.84 -20.55
CA ASP A 318 8.92 29.92 -20.17
C ASP A 318 7.52 30.27 -20.72
N GLU A 319 6.58 29.34 -20.53
CA GLU A 319 5.18 29.48 -20.93
C GLU A 319 4.30 29.99 -19.77
N LEU A 320 3.27 30.75 -20.11
CA LEU A 320 2.26 31.19 -19.16
C LEU A 320 1.43 30.00 -18.67
N VAL A 321 1.30 29.89 -17.35
CA VAL A 321 0.47 28.88 -16.69
C VAL A 321 -0.92 29.44 -16.48
N GLU A 322 -1.96 28.62 -16.67
CA GLU A 322 -3.35 29.01 -16.51
C GLU A 322 -3.66 29.56 -15.09
N GLU A 323 -4.11 30.82 -15.02
CA GLU A 323 -4.57 31.46 -13.78
C GLU A 323 -6.02 31.07 -13.48
N ARG A 324 -6.23 30.31 -12.41
CA ARG A 324 -7.59 29.92 -11.98
C ARG A 324 -8.18 31.00 -11.10
N VAL A 325 -9.24 31.65 -11.58
CA VAL A 325 -9.92 32.74 -10.86
C VAL A 325 -10.32 32.35 -9.43
N THR A 326 -10.69 31.08 -9.22
CA THR A 326 -11.08 30.56 -7.91
C THR A 326 -9.94 30.52 -6.91
N ASP A 327 -8.67 30.51 -7.33
CA ASP A 327 -7.53 30.34 -6.44
C ASP A 327 -7.12 31.64 -5.73
N TYR A 328 -7.80 32.75 -6.03
CA TYR A 328 -7.53 34.08 -5.46
C TYR A 328 -8.55 34.52 -4.40
N ASP A 329 -9.66 33.79 -4.26
CA ASP A 329 -10.74 34.13 -3.33
C ASP A 329 -11.03 32.95 -2.41
N GLU A 330 -10.77 33.13 -1.12
CA GLU A 330 -11.01 32.13 -0.09
C GLU A 330 -12.47 31.65 -0.04
N ASN A 331 -13.45 32.54 -0.26
CA ASN A 331 -14.86 32.17 -0.24
C ASN A 331 -15.21 31.21 -1.37
N LEU A 332 -14.68 31.46 -2.58
CA LEU A 332 -14.87 30.57 -3.72
C LEU A 332 -14.18 29.21 -3.50
N ILE A 333 -13.00 29.22 -2.88
CA ILE A 333 -12.28 28.00 -2.51
C ILE A 333 -13.10 27.15 -1.53
N ARG A 334 -13.61 27.76 -0.46
CA ARG A 334 -14.44 27.07 0.53
C ARG A 334 -15.76 26.58 -0.06
N ALA A 335 -16.39 27.35 -0.95
CA ALA A 335 -17.58 26.92 -1.68
C ALA A 335 -17.30 25.65 -2.51
N ARG A 336 -16.15 25.57 -3.20
CA ARG A 336 -15.75 24.36 -3.94
C ARG A 336 -15.51 23.16 -3.02
N TYR A 337 -14.92 23.39 -1.86
CA TYR A 337 -14.71 22.32 -0.88
C TYR A 337 -16.04 21.82 -0.30
N LYS A 338 -16.99 22.74 -0.04
CA LYS A 338 -18.34 22.40 0.41
C LYS A 338 -19.07 21.47 -0.57
N ILE A 339 -19.02 21.78 -1.87
CA ILE A 339 -19.59 20.92 -2.92
C ILE A 339 -18.97 19.51 -2.87
N PHE A 340 -17.65 19.41 -2.73
CA PHE A 340 -16.99 18.11 -2.58
C PHE A 340 -17.49 17.35 -1.34
N LYS A 341 -17.64 18.03 -0.20
CA LYS A 341 -18.10 17.45 1.06
C LYS A 341 -19.56 16.96 0.98
N GLU A 342 -20.43 17.72 0.32
CA GLU A 342 -21.84 17.34 0.09
C GLU A 342 -21.94 16.05 -0.74
N HIS A 343 -21.13 15.93 -1.80
CA HIS A 343 -21.13 14.73 -2.65
C HIS A 343 -20.30 13.57 -2.09
N PHE A 344 -19.46 13.81 -1.08
CA PHE A 344 -18.62 12.78 -0.48
C PHE A 344 -19.44 11.59 0.06
N GLY A 345 -20.62 11.85 0.63
CA GLY A 345 -21.53 10.81 1.09
C GLY A 345 -21.98 9.85 -0.02
N ALA A 346 -22.17 10.36 -1.24
CA ALA A 346 -22.50 9.54 -2.40
C ALA A 346 -21.32 8.64 -2.82
N LEU A 347 -20.08 9.12 -2.66
CA LEU A 347 -18.87 8.33 -2.96
C LEU A 347 -18.72 7.15 -1.99
N MET A 348 -19.07 7.35 -0.72
CA MET A 348 -19.05 6.28 0.28
C MET A 348 -20.02 5.14 -0.06
N LYS A 349 -21.05 5.38 -0.88
CA LYS A 349 -21.93 4.31 -1.38
C LYS A 349 -21.16 3.33 -2.27
N LEU A 350 -20.17 3.80 -3.02
CA LEU A 350 -19.33 2.96 -3.87
C LEU A 350 -18.40 2.06 -3.06
N ALA A 351 -18.02 2.46 -1.84
CA ALA A 351 -17.19 1.65 -0.95
C ALA A 351 -17.83 0.30 -0.54
N LYS A 352 -19.15 0.19 -0.67
CA LYS A 352 -19.89 -1.06 -0.42
C LYS A 352 -19.90 -2.01 -1.63
N ILE A 353 -19.52 -1.52 -2.80
CA ILE A 353 -19.71 -2.22 -4.09
C ILE A 353 -18.37 -2.54 -4.73
N PHE A 354 -17.42 -1.62 -4.68
CA PHE A 354 -16.12 -1.72 -5.33
C PHE A 354 -14.98 -1.60 -4.31
N PRO A 355 -13.80 -2.19 -4.60
CA PRO A 355 -12.57 -1.86 -3.88
C PRO A 355 -12.39 -0.35 -3.78
N PHE A 356 -12.24 0.14 -2.54
CA PHE A 356 -12.25 1.56 -2.22
C PHE A 356 -11.05 1.92 -1.37
N HIS A 357 -10.26 2.86 -1.87
CA HIS A 357 -9.03 3.35 -1.25
C HIS A 357 -9.23 4.80 -0.83
N LEU A 358 -9.22 5.05 0.47
CA LEU A 358 -9.24 6.40 1.02
C LEU A 358 -7.84 6.75 1.51
N ILE A 359 -7.17 7.64 0.79
CA ILE A 359 -5.76 7.95 1.02
C ILE A 359 -5.64 9.34 1.61
N ASN A 360 -4.99 9.44 2.76
CA ASN A 360 -4.65 10.73 3.36
C ASN A 360 -3.56 11.41 2.53
N ALA A 361 -3.90 12.54 1.92
CA ALA A 361 -3.05 13.33 1.04
C ALA A 361 -2.54 14.64 1.67
N VAL A 362 -2.54 14.74 3.01
CA VAL A 362 -2.07 15.93 3.77
C VAL A 362 -0.54 16.05 3.77
N GLY A 363 0.19 14.93 3.74
CA GLY A 363 1.65 14.89 3.79
C GLY A 363 2.38 15.43 2.54
N THR A 364 3.69 15.23 2.49
CA THR A 364 4.51 15.59 1.33
C THR A 364 4.19 14.73 0.11
N ILE A 365 4.62 15.14 -1.09
CA ILE A 365 4.42 14.36 -2.32
C ILE A 365 5.00 12.94 -2.18
N GLU A 366 6.17 12.80 -1.56
CA GLU A 366 6.84 11.51 -1.34
C GLU A 366 6.09 10.64 -0.35
N GLU A 367 5.62 11.22 0.75
CA GLU A 367 4.84 10.50 1.77
C GLU A 367 3.51 10.01 1.20
N VAL A 368 2.78 10.88 0.51
CA VAL A 368 1.50 10.52 -0.11
C VAL A 368 1.71 9.47 -1.20
N MET A 369 2.80 9.57 -1.97
CA MET A 369 3.15 8.56 -2.96
C MET A 369 3.46 7.21 -2.31
N TYR A 370 4.21 7.19 -1.21
CA TYR A 370 4.45 5.96 -0.45
C TYR A 370 3.14 5.33 0.06
N LEU A 371 2.21 6.15 0.57
CA LEU A 371 0.88 5.67 1.00
C LEU A 371 0.08 5.09 -0.17
N ILE A 372 0.09 5.76 -1.32
CA ILE A 372 -0.55 5.26 -2.55
C ILE A 372 0.06 3.90 -2.92
N LEU A 373 1.39 3.81 -3.04
CA LEU A 373 2.05 2.56 -3.44
C LEU A 373 1.70 1.41 -2.50
N LYS A 374 1.77 1.65 -1.19
CA LYS A 374 1.45 0.65 -0.16
C LYS A 374 0.02 0.15 -0.26
N GLU A 375 -0.92 1.06 -0.50
CA GLU A 375 -2.35 0.73 -0.57
C GLU A 375 -2.69 -0.11 -1.81
N PHE A 376 -2.04 0.18 -2.94
CA PHE A 376 -2.23 -0.55 -4.19
C PHE A 376 -1.43 -1.86 -4.28
N GLU A 377 -0.30 -2.00 -3.58
CA GLU A 377 0.52 -3.22 -3.54
C GLU A 377 -0.21 -4.39 -2.85
N TYR A 378 -0.97 -4.11 -1.79
CA TYR A 378 -1.72 -5.12 -1.04
C TYR A 378 -2.75 -5.87 -1.92
N GLN A 379 -3.33 -5.19 -2.92
CA GLN A 379 -4.45 -5.72 -3.71
C GLN A 379 -4.05 -6.46 -4.98
N SER A 380 -2.80 -6.39 -5.43
CA SER A 380 -2.33 -7.17 -6.58
C SER A 380 -2.51 -8.69 -6.39
N SER A 381 -2.59 -9.14 -5.12
CA SER A 381 -2.86 -10.54 -4.74
C SER A 381 -4.31 -10.99 -4.92
N LEU A 382 -5.26 -10.07 -5.16
CA LEU A 382 -6.71 -10.32 -5.17
C LEU A 382 -7.37 -10.08 -6.56
N GLU A 383 -6.58 -9.95 -7.62
CA GLU A 383 -7.06 -9.58 -8.96
C GLU A 383 -7.37 -10.77 -9.86
N LEU A 384 -7.12 -11.97 -9.34
CA LEU A 384 -7.41 -13.20 -10.03
C LEU A 384 -8.90 -13.51 -9.94
N ASP A 385 -9.43 -14.07 -11.01
CA ASP A 385 -10.76 -14.64 -11.01
C ASP A 385 -10.85 -15.75 -9.95
N HIS A 386 -12.04 -16.01 -9.39
CA HIS A 386 -12.19 -16.96 -8.29
C HIS A 386 -11.69 -18.36 -8.65
N ASP A 387 -12.06 -18.84 -9.84
CA ASP A 387 -11.62 -20.15 -10.33
C ASP A 387 -10.10 -20.21 -10.52
N THR A 388 -9.47 -19.06 -10.79
CA THR A 388 -8.02 -18.96 -10.95
C THR A 388 -7.34 -18.89 -9.59
N TYR A 389 -7.89 -18.09 -8.66
CA TYR A 389 -7.39 -17.96 -7.31
C TYR A 389 -7.45 -19.31 -6.57
N ASP A 390 -8.59 -20.00 -6.59
CA ASP A 390 -8.76 -21.27 -5.89
C ASP A 390 -7.76 -22.33 -6.38
N LYS A 391 -7.44 -22.32 -7.68
CA LYS A 391 -6.44 -23.21 -8.27
C LYS A 391 -5.02 -22.94 -7.78
N ILE A 392 -4.67 -21.70 -7.47
CA ILE A 392 -3.31 -21.33 -7.04
C ILE A 392 -3.17 -21.08 -5.53
N ALA A 393 -4.27 -20.96 -4.80
CA ALA A 393 -4.28 -20.57 -3.39
C ALA A 393 -3.55 -21.56 -2.46
N HIS A 394 -3.40 -22.82 -2.89
CA HIS A 394 -2.61 -23.82 -2.18
C HIS A 394 -1.11 -23.53 -2.20
N ILE A 395 -0.63 -22.69 -3.13
CA ILE A 395 0.76 -22.25 -3.21
C ILE A 395 0.94 -21.07 -2.24
N PRO A 396 1.80 -21.20 -1.20
CA PRO A 396 1.99 -20.13 -0.24
C PRO A 396 2.61 -18.90 -0.90
N LEU A 397 2.15 -17.71 -0.49
CA LEU A 397 2.77 -16.45 -0.92
C LEU A 397 4.24 -16.42 -0.50
N ALA A 398 5.13 -16.00 -1.40
CA ALA A 398 6.56 -15.90 -1.12
C ALA A 398 6.88 -15.08 0.14
N THR A 399 6.12 -14.01 0.39
CA THR A 399 6.23 -13.18 1.59
C THR A 399 5.85 -13.91 2.88
N LYS A 400 5.02 -14.95 2.78
CA LYS A 400 4.58 -15.77 3.92
C LYS A 400 5.51 -16.95 4.21
N ILE A 401 6.25 -17.45 3.19
CA ILE A 401 7.18 -18.58 3.34
C ILE A 401 8.22 -18.30 4.43
N SER A 402 8.70 -17.07 4.57
CA SER A 402 9.76 -16.72 5.51
C SER A 402 9.29 -16.28 6.90
N ILE A 403 7.98 -16.09 7.14
CA ILE A 403 7.49 -15.44 8.38
C ILE A 403 7.84 -16.25 9.63
N HIS A 404 7.71 -17.57 9.55
CA HIS A 404 8.00 -18.50 10.64
C HIS A 404 9.25 -19.34 10.40
N ALA A 405 9.92 -19.16 9.25
CA ALA A 405 11.04 -20.00 8.84
C ALA A 405 12.16 -20.10 9.89
N ARG A 406 12.41 -19.04 10.68
CA ARG A 406 13.39 -19.08 11.77
C ARG A 406 12.91 -19.93 12.95
N GLN A 407 11.67 -19.76 13.40
CA GLN A 407 11.12 -20.58 14.49
C GLN A 407 11.06 -22.05 14.07
N ASP A 408 10.60 -22.32 12.84
CA ASP A 408 10.50 -23.67 12.30
C ASP A 408 11.88 -24.32 12.17
N LEU A 409 12.90 -23.56 11.75
CA LEU A 409 14.30 -24.03 11.70
C LEU A 409 14.81 -24.44 13.09
N ILE A 410 14.58 -23.61 14.11
CA ILE A 410 15.00 -23.92 15.49
C ILE A 410 14.30 -25.19 15.98
N SER A 411 12.98 -25.29 15.79
CA SER A 411 12.21 -26.46 16.20
C SER A 411 12.66 -27.74 15.48
N ARG A 412 13.02 -27.67 14.19
CA ARG A 412 13.59 -28.81 13.46
C ARG A 412 14.94 -29.24 14.04
N LEU A 413 15.84 -28.30 14.32
CA LEU A 413 17.15 -28.62 14.90
C LEU A 413 17.05 -29.24 16.30
N GLU A 414 16.18 -28.71 17.16
CA GLU A 414 15.88 -29.31 18.47
C GLU A 414 15.31 -30.72 18.29
N HIS A 415 14.37 -30.89 17.35
CA HIS A 415 13.79 -32.19 17.05
C HIS A 415 14.82 -33.22 16.56
N TYR A 416 15.73 -32.85 15.65
CA TYR A 416 16.80 -33.74 15.18
C TYR A 416 17.71 -34.19 16.33
N GLN A 417 18.05 -33.26 17.22
CA GLN A 417 18.89 -33.56 18.38
C GLN A 417 18.21 -34.52 19.37
N ASP A 418 16.90 -34.40 19.54
CA ASP A 418 16.12 -35.22 20.48
C ASP A 418 15.78 -36.60 19.93
N THR A 419 15.50 -36.70 18.62
CA THR A 419 14.99 -37.94 18.00
C THR A 419 16.05 -38.75 17.27
N GLU A 420 17.00 -38.09 16.61
CA GLU A 420 17.96 -38.72 15.68
C GLU A 420 19.40 -38.19 15.88
N PRO A 421 19.95 -38.25 17.11
CA PRO A 421 21.22 -37.61 17.44
C PRO A 421 22.41 -38.14 16.64
N GLU A 422 22.40 -39.42 16.24
CA GLU A 422 23.49 -40.01 15.46
C GLU A 422 23.51 -39.49 14.02
N LEU A 423 22.34 -39.38 13.38
CA LEU A 423 22.23 -38.86 12.01
C LEU A 423 22.52 -37.35 11.99
N PHE A 424 22.05 -36.63 13.00
CA PHE A 424 22.36 -35.21 13.17
C PHE A 424 23.86 -34.97 13.38
N LEU A 425 24.53 -35.79 14.20
CA LEU A 425 25.98 -35.74 14.35
C LEU A 425 26.72 -36.04 13.03
N LYS A 426 26.19 -36.95 12.22
CA LYS A 426 26.72 -37.24 10.87
C LYS A 426 26.61 -36.02 9.95
N ALA A 427 25.48 -35.31 9.97
CA ALA A 427 25.30 -34.05 9.23
C ALA A 427 26.34 -33.00 9.65
N ILE A 428 26.56 -32.81 10.96
CA ILE A 428 27.56 -31.87 11.48
C ILE A 428 28.97 -32.27 11.03
N ARG A 429 29.34 -33.55 11.12
CA ARG A 429 30.65 -34.04 10.66
C ARG A 429 30.85 -33.82 9.16
N PHE A 430 29.81 -33.97 8.35
CA PHE A 430 29.87 -33.67 6.93
C PHE A 430 30.14 -32.17 6.71
N VAL A 431 29.44 -31.30 7.42
CA VAL A 431 29.67 -29.84 7.37
C VAL A 431 31.12 -29.51 7.72
N ASP A 432 31.62 -30.01 8.85
CA ASP A 432 32.98 -29.71 9.32
C ASP A 432 34.08 -30.21 8.37
N SER A 433 33.90 -31.40 7.79
CA SER A 433 34.94 -32.04 6.97
C SER A 433 34.90 -31.66 5.49
N GLN A 434 33.71 -31.42 4.92
CA GLN A 434 33.54 -31.18 3.47
C GLN A 434 33.18 -29.73 3.16
N VAL A 435 32.37 -29.09 4.00
CA VAL A 435 31.80 -27.76 3.69
C VAL A 435 32.69 -26.64 4.20
N ILE A 436 33.05 -26.65 5.49
CA ILE A 436 33.83 -25.57 6.13
C ILE A 436 35.19 -25.33 5.44
N PRO A 437 35.96 -26.35 5.01
CA PRO A 437 37.22 -26.11 4.30
C PRO A 437 37.02 -25.34 2.98
N MET A 438 35.91 -25.57 2.28
CA MET A 438 35.60 -24.83 1.05
C MET A 438 35.15 -23.40 1.35
N VAL A 439 34.35 -23.19 2.41
CA VAL A 439 33.96 -21.85 2.87
C VAL A 439 35.20 -21.02 3.23
N GLN A 440 36.11 -21.59 4.02
CA GLN A 440 37.37 -20.93 4.42
C GLN A 440 38.22 -20.56 3.22
N ARG A 441 38.36 -21.47 2.25
CA ARG A 441 39.10 -21.21 1.00
C ARG A 441 38.50 -20.04 0.20
N HIS A 442 37.19 -19.85 0.25
CA HIS A 442 36.48 -18.82 -0.50
C HIS A 442 36.00 -17.65 0.37
N ALA A 443 36.58 -17.47 1.57
CA ALA A 443 36.16 -16.48 2.56
C ALA A 443 36.06 -15.04 2.00
N ILE A 444 36.97 -14.66 1.09
CA ILE A 444 37.00 -13.33 0.48
C ILE A 444 35.84 -13.10 -0.48
N SER A 445 35.47 -14.13 -1.25
CA SER A 445 34.43 -14.03 -2.27
C SER A 445 33.01 -13.95 -1.71
N GLY A 446 32.80 -14.44 -0.47
CA GLY A 446 31.46 -14.56 0.12
C GLY A 446 30.57 -15.63 -0.55
N HIS A 447 31.14 -16.50 -1.40
CA HIS A 447 30.42 -17.59 -2.07
C HIS A 447 31.30 -18.84 -2.18
N ALA A 448 30.76 -20.01 -1.86
CA ALA A 448 31.46 -21.28 -2.01
C ALA A 448 30.57 -22.31 -2.72
N LEU A 449 31.18 -23.10 -3.62
CA LEU A 449 30.55 -24.25 -4.26
C LEU A 449 31.23 -25.52 -3.75
N VAL A 450 30.47 -26.37 -3.06
CA VAL A 450 30.92 -27.68 -2.58
C VAL A 450 30.33 -28.73 -3.51
N ARG A 451 31.17 -29.46 -4.24
CA ARG A 451 30.75 -30.57 -5.10
C ARG A 451 31.24 -31.87 -4.52
N THR A 452 30.38 -32.88 -4.45
CA THR A 452 30.72 -34.21 -3.93
C THR A 452 29.90 -35.30 -4.58
N SER A 453 30.45 -36.50 -4.68
CA SER A 453 29.75 -37.72 -5.09
C SER A 453 29.57 -38.67 -3.91
N SER A 454 29.51 -38.15 -2.68
CA SER A 454 29.31 -38.95 -1.47
C SER A 454 27.97 -39.68 -1.54
N GLN A 455 27.99 -41.01 -1.38
CA GLN A 455 26.77 -41.82 -1.38
C GLN A 455 25.82 -41.48 -0.21
N GLU A 456 26.35 -40.90 0.86
CA GLU A 456 25.57 -40.53 2.05
C GLU A 456 24.51 -39.47 1.75
N LEU A 457 24.74 -38.62 0.74
CA LEU A 457 23.79 -37.57 0.33
C LEU A 457 22.64 -38.07 -0.54
N GLY A 458 22.56 -39.39 -0.79
CA GLY A 458 21.35 -40.00 -1.34
C GLY A 458 20.17 -39.98 -0.36
N ASP A 459 20.45 -39.78 0.93
CA ASP A 459 19.42 -39.55 1.95
C ASP A 459 19.02 -38.07 1.99
N GLN A 460 17.82 -37.75 1.52
CA GLN A 460 17.29 -36.38 1.50
C GLN A 460 17.17 -35.79 2.91
N HIS A 461 16.89 -36.61 3.92
CA HIS A 461 16.75 -36.13 5.30
C HIS A 461 18.09 -35.68 5.89
N LEU A 462 19.18 -36.40 5.58
CA LEU A 462 20.53 -35.97 5.92
C LEU A 462 20.88 -34.64 5.25
N VAL A 463 20.49 -34.46 3.99
CA VAL A 463 20.70 -33.21 3.25
C VAL A 463 19.95 -32.05 3.90
N ASP A 464 18.70 -32.26 4.31
CA ASP A 464 17.89 -31.27 5.02
C ASP A 464 18.55 -30.86 6.35
N MET A 465 19.05 -31.83 7.13
CA MET A 465 19.81 -31.53 8.36
C MET A 465 21.06 -30.69 8.08
N ILE A 466 21.82 -31.02 7.03
CA ILE A 466 23.01 -30.25 6.63
C ILE A 466 22.62 -28.81 6.26
N MET A 467 21.56 -28.63 5.46
CA MET A 467 21.07 -27.31 5.06
C MET A 467 20.58 -26.50 6.26
N ASP A 468 19.87 -27.13 7.20
CA ASP A 468 19.37 -26.50 8.41
C ASP A 468 20.52 -26.04 9.34
N VAL A 469 21.52 -26.90 9.57
CA VAL A 469 22.73 -26.55 10.37
C VAL A 469 23.45 -25.35 9.76
N LEU A 470 23.66 -25.35 8.45
CA LEU A 470 24.32 -24.24 7.77
C LEU A 470 23.47 -22.96 7.80
N SER A 471 22.16 -23.07 7.63
CA SER A 471 21.24 -21.93 7.68
C SER A 471 21.21 -21.29 9.07
N GLU A 472 21.24 -22.08 10.14
CA GLU A 472 21.35 -21.58 11.52
C GLU A 472 22.66 -20.83 11.75
N ARG A 473 23.77 -21.33 11.20
CA ARG A 473 25.09 -20.69 11.27
C ARG A 473 25.25 -19.47 10.36
N GLY A 474 24.19 -19.05 9.67
CA GLY A 474 24.15 -17.82 8.88
C GLY A 474 24.60 -17.98 7.43
N TYR A 475 24.68 -19.20 6.91
CA TYR A 475 24.92 -19.46 5.49
C TYR A 475 23.59 -19.47 4.72
N HIS A 476 23.56 -18.83 3.56
CA HIS A 476 22.46 -19.03 2.61
C HIS A 476 22.81 -20.21 1.71
N VAL A 477 22.09 -21.32 1.87
CA VAL A 477 22.41 -22.60 1.23
C VAL A 477 21.39 -22.94 0.17
N MET A 478 21.88 -23.47 -0.94
CA MET A 478 21.10 -24.17 -1.96
C MET A 478 21.74 -25.53 -2.22
N PHE A 479 20.92 -26.55 -2.43
CA PHE A 479 21.36 -27.89 -2.80
C PHE A 479 20.84 -28.28 -4.18
N ASP A 480 21.65 -29.00 -4.94
CA ASP A 480 21.33 -29.51 -6.28
C ASP A 480 21.89 -30.95 -6.39
N ASP A 481 21.09 -31.89 -6.89
CA ASP A 481 21.51 -33.26 -7.24
C ASP A 481 21.51 -33.42 -8.76
N ARG A 482 22.70 -33.61 -9.34
CA ARG A 482 22.87 -33.85 -10.77
C ARG A 482 23.14 -35.31 -11.04
N VAL A 483 22.17 -35.97 -11.66
CA VAL A 483 22.31 -37.33 -12.15
C VAL A 483 22.94 -37.32 -13.54
N GLN A 484 24.08 -37.99 -13.67
CA GLN A 484 24.72 -38.22 -14.95
C GLN A 484 24.64 -39.70 -15.31
N GLU A 485 24.15 -40.02 -16.50
CA GLU A 485 24.17 -41.38 -17.04
C GLU A 485 25.50 -41.62 -17.77
N ILE A 486 26.23 -42.65 -17.33
CA ILE A 486 27.55 -42.99 -17.86
C ILE A 486 27.47 -44.39 -18.46
N PRO A 487 27.97 -44.62 -19.69
CA PRO A 487 28.05 -45.97 -20.26
C PRO A 487 28.83 -46.93 -19.35
N ALA A 488 28.16 -47.96 -18.86
CA ALA A 488 28.77 -48.95 -17.97
C ALA A 488 29.16 -50.23 -18.72
N ARG A 489 28.28 -50.76 -19.56
CA ARG A 489 28.53 -51.97 -20.37
C ARG A 489 27.64 -52.02 -21.61
N ILE A 490 28.00 -52.86 -22.57
CA ILE A 490 27.18 -53.14 -23.75
C ILE A 490 26.57 -54.53 -23.59
N ASN A 491 25.27 -54.68 -23.84
CA ASN A 491 24.64 -55.98 -23.95
C ASN A 491 25.13 -56.65 -25.25
N PRO A 492 25.84 -57.78 -25.19
CA PRO A 492 26.42 -58.42 -26.38
C PRO A 492 25.38 -59.03 -27.32
N GLU A 493 24.15 -59.27 -26.86
CA GLU A 493 23.07 -59.84 -27.69
C GLU A 493 22.26 -58.74 -28.40
N THR A 494 21.98 -57.63 -27.70
CA THR A 494 21.14 -56.53 -28.22
C THR A 494 21.92 -55.30 -28.68
N TRP A 495 23.24 -55.27 -28.44
CA TRP A 495 24.13 -54.11 -28.64
C TRP A 495 23.70 -52.85 -27.87
N GLU A 496 22.83 -53.01 -26.88
CA GLU A 496 22.34 -51.90 -26.06
C GLU A 496 23.40 -51.43 -25.08
N ILE A 497 23.63 -50.12 -25.00
CA ILE A 497 24.52 -49.52 -24.01
C ILE A 497 23.74 -49.42 -22.68
N ILE A 498 24.12 -50.26 -21.72
CA ILE A 498 23.62 -50.21 -20.35
C ILE A 498 24.33 -49.07 -19.63
N LEU A 499 23.55 -48.08 -19.20
CA LEU A 499 24.01 -46.89 -18.50
C LEU A 499 23.97 -47.12 -16.98
N GLU A 500 24.96 -46.56 -16.27
CA GLU A 500 24.95 -46.44 -14.81
C GLU A 500 24.70 -44.98 -14.42
N LYS A 501 23.86 -44.77 -13.40
CA LYS A 501 23.55 -43.44 -12.89
C LYS A 501 24.56 -43.04 -11.83
N ARG A 502 25.23 -41.91 -12.05
CA ARG A 502 26.15 -41.30 -11.09
C ARG A 502 25.58 -39.99 -10.58
N HIS A 503 25.35 -39.91 -9.27
CA HIS A 503 24.89 -38.70 -8.60
C HIS A 503 26.07 -37.78 -8.28
N ASN A 504 25.92 -36.50 -8.62
CA ASN A 504 26.85 -35.43 -8.28
C ASN A 504 26.09 -34.35 -7.52
N TYR A 505 26.33 -34.29 -6.21
CA TYR A 505 25.68 -33.35 -5.32
C TYR A 505 26.46 -32.05 -5.26
N MET A 506 25.74 -30.93 -5.18
CA MET A 506 26.32 -29.59 -5.12
C MET A 506 25.62 -28.74 -4.06
N PHE A 507 26.39 -28.22 -3.10
CA PHE A 507 25.97 -27.14 -2.22
C PHE A 507 26.51 -25.80 -2.73
N SER A 508 25.61 -24.83 -2.92
CA SER A 508 25.96 -23.43 -3.18
C SER A 508 25.69 -22.59 -1.95
N LEU A 509 26.75 -21.99 -1.40
CA LEU A 509 26.73 -21.29 -0.13
C LEU A 509 27.05 -19.82 -0.34
N ARG A 510 26.21 -18.91 0.13
CA ARG A 510 26.54 -17.47 0.24
C ARG A 510 26.67 -17.08 1.70
N PHE A 511 27.68 -16.25 2.00
CA PHE A 511 27.98 -15.76 3.34
C PHE A 511 28.61 -14.37 3.26
N PRO A 512 28.70 -13.61 4.37
CA PRO A 512 29.21 -12.25 4.36
C PRO A 512 30.61 -12.16 3.71
N LYS A 513 30.76 -11.27 2.72
CA LYS A 513 32.04 -11.01 2.04
C LYS A 513 32.96 -10.14 2.90
N HIS A 514 34.26 -10.41 2.86
CA HIS A 514 35.27 -9.53 3.42
C HIS A 514 35.78 -8.55 2.35
N ILE A 515 35.56 -7.25 2.56
CA ILE A 515 36.04 -6.20 1.66
C ILE A 515 37.47 -5.86 2.06
N ILE A 516 38.45 -6.25 1.24
CA ILE A 516 39.85 -5.84 1.38
C ILE A 516 40.06 -4.62 0.48
N GLN A 517 39.60 -3.45 0.93
CA GLN A 517 40.13 -2.18 0.44
C GLN A 517 40.85 -1.48 1.60
N PRO A 518 41.98 -0.79 1.36
CA PRO A 518 42.57 0.05 2.40
C PRO A 518 41.54 1.11 2.77
N LEU A 519 41.29 1.29 4.06
CA LEU A 519 40.68 2.51 4.56
C LEU A 519 41.58 3.66 4.10
N GLU A 520 41.17 4.41 3.08
CA GLU A 520 41.66 5.78 2.93
C GLU A 520 41.33 6.49 4.24
N GLN A 521 42.35 6.68 5.06
CA GLN A 521 42.28 7.55 6.22
C GLN A 521 41.96 8.94 5.69
N LYS A 522 40.66 9.28 5.68
CA LYS A 522 40.21 10.67 5.56
C LYS A 522 40.67 11.38 6.84
N PHE A 523 41.83 12.03 6.75
CA PHE A 523 42.22 13.11 7.65
C PHE A 523 41.36 14.35 7.40
#